data_AF-A0A5J4RWD3-F1
#
_entry.id   AF-A0A5J4RWD3-F1
#
_cell.length_a   1.000
_cell.length_b   1.000
_cell.length_c   1.000
_cell.angle_alpha   90.00
_cell.angle_beta   90.00
_cell.angle_gamma   90.00
#
_symmetry.space_group_name_H-M   'P 1'
#
loop_
_entity.id
_entity.type
_entity.pdbx_description
1 polymer ?
#
loop_
_entity_poly.entity_id
_entity_poly.type
_entity_poly.pdbx_seq_one_letter_code
_entity_poly.pdbx_strand_id
1 'polypeptide(L)'
;MGTDQTITGRKTFGDTTLGSIQLNPSDYPYSEGIRISSSHLYNVSAIYLGTSTSTYGEIDGQWTIIKRNAGELCICRTADQNTDNKGLIISADGNTLSFNGSVIAGTGATSGASNGSVNYSAGNPILWGVNSVDTNEGFYSDGPKVYWRAKPVTLGAVPP
;
A
#
# COMPACT_ATOMS: atom_id res chain seq x y z
N MET A 1 19.50 -36.01 -13.99
CA MET A 1 18.11 -35.54 -14.09
C MET A 1 17.33 -36.22 -12.97
N GLY A 2 16.69 -35.46 -12.08
CA GLY A 2 15.81 -36.05 -11.07
C GLY A 2 14.57 -36.65 -11.73
N THR A 3 14.02 -37.71 -11.16
CA THR A 3 12.71 -38.26 -11.54
C THR A 3 11.64 -37.74 -10.59
N ASP A 4 10.40 -37.67 -11.05
CA ASP A 4 9.28 -37.30 -10.19
C ASP A 4 9.17 -38.29 -9.01
N GLN A 5 8.96 -37.75 -7.81
CA GLN A 5 8.81 -38.53 -6.58
C GLN A 5 7.51 -38.14 -5.90
N THR A 6 6.81 -39.12 -5.34
CA THR A 6 5.65 -38.88 -4.48
C THR A 6 6.08 -38.89 -3.02
N ILE A 7 5.78 -37.82 -2.30
CA ILE A 7 6.08 -37.69 -0.88
C ILE A 7 4.78 -37.81 -0.09
N THR A 8 4.71 -38.79 0.83
CA THR A 8 3.54 -39.02 1.69
C THR A 8 3.82 -38.65 3.15
N GLY A 9 2.75 -38.33 3.89
CA GLY A 9 2.78 -37.92 5.30
C GLY A 9 3.22 -36.46 5.53
N ARG A 10 3.10 -35.98 6.78
CA ARG A 10 3.54 -34.64 7.18
C ARG A 10 5.07 -34.54 7.08
N LYS A 11 5.57 -33.49 6.43
CA LYS A 11 6.99 -33.12 6.46
C LYS A 11 7.15 -31.83 7.26
N THR A 12 7.89 -31.93 8.36
CA THR A 12 8.24 -30.78 9.19
C THR A 12 9.70 -30.45 8.93
N PHE A 13 9.95 -29.28 8.38
CA PHE A 13 11.31 -28.74 8.20
C PHE A 13 11.64 -27.90 9.43
N GLY A 14 11.98 -28.54 10.54
CA GLY A 14 12.44 -27.89 11.78
C GLY A 14 13.96 -27.78 11.82
N ASP A 15 14.49 -26.77 12.51
CA ASP A 15 15.94 -26.56 12.73
C ASP A 15 16.74 -26.24 11.44
N THR A 16 16.12 -25.63 10.43
CA THR A 16 16.89 -25.05 9.33
C THR A 16 17.71 -23.88 9.88
N THR A 17 19.01 -23.87 9.60
CA THR A 17 20.03 -22.98 10.18
C THR A 17 19.71 -21.48 10.07
N LEU A 18 18.68 -21.09 9.32
CA LEU A 18 18.15 -19.71 9.23
C LEU A 18 16.62 -19.62 9.09
N GLY A 19 15.85 -20.67 9.47
CA GLY A 19 14.37 -20.62 9.43
C GLY A 19 13.78 -20.34 8.04
N SER A 20 14.48 -20.74 6.96
CA SER A 20 14.05 -20.46 5.58
C SER A 20 13.82 -21.73 4.76
N ILE A 21 12.84 -21.64 3.85
CA ILE A 21 12.55 -22.64 2.82
C ILE A 21 12.63 -21.94 1.47
N GLN A 22 13.27 -22.59 0.50
CA GLN A 22 13.46 -22.08 -0.85
C GLN A 22 12.94 -23.08 -1.88
N LEU A 23 12.30 -22.57 -2.93
CA LEU A 23 11.82 -23.33 -4.07
C LEU A 23 12.47 -22.78 -5.34
N ASN A 24 13.05 -23.67 -6.15
CA ASN A 24 13.84 -23.35 -7.33
C ASN A 24 14.96 -22.32 -7.07
N PRO A 25 15.80 -22.49 -6.03
CA PRO A 25 16.97 -21.62 -5.86
C PRO A 25 17.98 -21.89 -6.98
N SER A 26 18.78 -20.89 -7.34
CA SER A 26 20.03 -21.11 -8.06
C SER A 26 21.20 -21.23 -7.09
N ASP A 27 22.42 -21.40 -7.61
CA ASP A 27 23.63 -21.60 -6.79
C ASP A 27 24.04 -20.35 -6.00
N TYR A 28 23.40 -19.20 -6.26
CA TYR A 28 23.69 -17.96 -5.56
C TYR A 28 22.74 -17.72 -4.37
N PRO A 29 23.22 -17.09 -3.29
CA PRO A 29 22.35 -16.70 -2.21
C PRO A 29 21.39 -15.60 -2.70
N TYR A 30 20.10 -15.79 -2.43
CA TYR A 30 19.03 -14.82 -2.69
C TYR A 30 18.63 -14.65 -4.16
N SER A 31 19.14 -15.49 -5.06
CA SER A 31 18.80 -15.52 -6.48
C SER A 31 17.70 -16.53 -6.78
N GLU A 32 16.85 -16.17 -7.75
CA GLU A 32 15.80 -17.00 -8.37
C GLU A 32 14.79 -17.69 -7.43
N GLY A 33 13.59 -17.94 -7.96
CA GLY A 33 12.57 -18.72 -7.26
C GLY A 33 11.81 -17.96 -6.16
N ILE A 34 11.42 -18.71 -5.12
CA ILE A 34 10.58 -18.25 -4.01
C ILE A 34 11.25 -18.63 -2.70
N ARG A 35 11.35 -17.69 -1.77
CA ARG A 35 11.87 -17.93 -0.42
C ARG A 35 10.87 -17.46 0.63
N ILE A 36 10.65 -18.31 1.62
CA ILE A 36 9.95 -17.96 2.87
C ILE A 36 10.99 -18.01 3.97
N SER A 37 11.09 -16.95 4.77
CA SER A 37 12.11 -16.81 5.81
C SER A 37 11.53 -16.19 7.08
N SER A 38 12.01 -16.63 8.23
CA SER A 38 11.73 -16.00 9.52
C SER A 38 13.02 -15.94 10.34
N SER A 39 13.30 -14.77 10.91
CA SER A 39 14.44 -14.58 11.81
C SER A 39 13.96 -14.09 13.16
N HIS A 40 14.14 -14.92 14.18
CA HIS A 40 13.88 -14.54 15.57
C HIS A 40 14.90 -13.50 16.07
N LEU A 41 16.13 -13.52 15.55
CA LEU A 41 17.19 -12.56 15.91
C LEU A 41 16.80 -11.12 15.52
N TYR A 42 16.14 -10.95 14.37
CA TYR A 42 15.73 -9.64 13.87
C TYR A 42 14.24 -9.36 14.04
N ASN A 43 13.46 -10.33 14.55
CA ASN A 43 11.99 -10.26 14.63
C ASN A 43 11.33 -9.88 13.28
N VAL A 44 11.85 -10.47 12.20
CA VAL A 44 11.40 -10.23 10.83
C VAL A 44 10.91 -11.52 10.21
N SER A 45 9.87 -11.47 9.40
CA SER A 45 9.43 -12.58 8.57
C SER A 45 9.09 -12.08 7.18
N ALA A 46 9.54 -12.80 6.16
CA ALA A 46 9.46 -12.34 4.79
C ALA A 46 9.21 -13.46 3.78
N ILE A 47 8.51 -13.10 2.71
CA ILE A 47 8.39 -13.87 1.47
C ILE A 47 9.09 -13.05 0.38
N TYR A 48 10.05 -13.66 -0.29
CA TYR A 48 10.77 -13.08 -1.42
C TYR A 48 10.30 -13.76 -2.70
N LEU A 49 9.97 -12.94 -3.69
CA LEU A 49 9.37 -13.35 -4.97
C LEU A 49 10.23 -12.85 -6.12
N GLY A 50 10.73 -13.78 -6.95
CA GLY A 50 11.30 -13.45 -8.25
C GLY A 50 12.83 -13.48 -8.32
N THR A 51 13.29 -13.38 -9.57
CA THR A 51 14.68 -13.50 -9.99
C THR A 51 15.39 -12.15 -10.00
N SER A 52 16.68 -12.20 -9.67
CA SER A 52 17.65 -11.17 -9.99
C SER A 52 18.87 -11.86 -10.55
N THR A 53 19.52 -11.20 -11.51
CA THR A 53 20.84 -11.57 -12.00
C THR A 53 21.96 -11.06 -11.10
N SER A 54 21.64 -10.28 -10.05
CA SER A 54 22.63 -9.75 -9.11
C SER A 54 23.19 -10.86 -8.22
N THR A 55 24.52 -10.96 -8.18
CA THR A 55 25.25 -11.90 -7.31
C THR A 55 25.74 -11.25 -6.01
N TYR A 56 25.53 -9.93 -5.82
CA TYR A 56 25.92 -9.21 -4.60
C TYR A 56 25.19 -7.87 -4.47
N GLY A 57 24.58 -7.60 -3.32
CA GLY A 57 23.83 -6.36 -3.08
C GLY A 57 22.58 -6.23 -3.97
N GLU A 58 21.66 -5.37 -3.51
CA GLU A 58 20.41 -4.94 -4.17
C GLU A 58 19.86 -5.85 -5.29
N ILE A 59 18.87 -6.67 -4.93
CA ILE A 59 18.29 -7.70 -5.78
C ILE A 59 17.24 -7.05 -6.70
N ASP A 60 17.71 -6.32 -7.71
CA ASP A 60 16.81 -5.75 -8.71
C ASP A 60 16.04 -6.88 -9.41
N GLY A 61 14.75 -6.65 -9.63
CA GLY A 61 13.79 -7.64 -10.13
C GLY A 61 12.94 -8.31 -9.06
N GLN A 62 13.41 -8.38 -7.80
CA GLN A 62 12.72 -9.08 -6.72
C GLN A 62 11.71 -8.20 -5.96
N TRP A 63 10.67 -8.85 -5.45
CA TRP A 63 9.67 -8.28 -4.56
C TRP A 63 9.73 -8.95 -3.19
N THR A 64 9.50 -8.18 -2.14
CA THR A 64 9.43 -8.67 -0.76
C THR A 64 8.06 -8.37 -0.18
N ILE A 65 7.45 -9.36 0.48
CA ILE A 65 6.37 -9.19 1.45
C ILE A 65 6.99 -9.42 2.83
N ILE A 66 7.07 -8.40 3.67
CA ILE A 66 7.84 -8.43 4.92
C ILE A 66 7.06 -7.86 6.08
N LYS A 67 7.02 -8.60 7.20
CA LYS A 67 6.75 -8.05 8.51
C LYS A 67 8.06 -7.53 9.10
N ARG A 68 8.16 -6.22 9.30
CA ARG A 68 9.32 -5.56 9.90
C ARG A 68 9.35 -5.73 11.42
N ASN A 69 10.49 -5.41 12.01
CA ASN A 69 10.73 -5.50 13.45
C ASN A 69 9.79 -4.61 14.28
N ALA A 70 9.44 -3.44 13.77
CA ALA A 70 8.49 -2.51 14.40
C ALA A 70 7.02 -2.92 14.22
N GLY A 71 6.74 -3.99 13.46
CA GLY A 71 5.43 -4.61 13.34
C GLY A 71 4.67 -4.25 12.06
N GLU A 72 5.19 -3.36 11.22
CA GLU A 72 4.58 -3.02 9.94
C GLU A 72 4.63 -4.20 8.96
N LEU A 73 3.59 -4.33 8.14
CA LEU A 73 3.57 -5.22 6.99
C LEU A 73 3.82 -4.40 5.73
N CYS A 74 4.87 -4.74 4.98
CA CYS A 74 5.28 -4.01 3.78
C CYS A 74 5.32 -4.95 2.56
N ILE A 75 4.84 -4.47 1.42
CA ILE A 75 5.01 -5.06 0.10
C ILE A 75 5.76 -4.07 -0.77
N CYS A 76 6.99 -4.39 -1.17
CA CYS A 76 7.87 -3.48 -1.88
C CYS A 76 8.86 -4.23 -2.78
N ARG A 77 9.62 -3.48 -3.58
CA ARG A 77 10.84 -4.00 -4.21
C ARG A 77 11.82 -4.40 -3.10
N THR A 78 12.53 -5.51 -3.27
CA THR A 78 13.49 -5.97 -2.26
C THR A 78 14.57 -4.94 -1.97
N ALA A 79 14.97 -4.18 -3.00
CA ALA A 79 15.81 -2.99 -2.91
C ALA A 79 15.34 -1.98 -1.85
N ASP A 80 14.04 -1.75 -1.78
CA ASP A 80 13.40 -0.74 -0.95
C ASP A 80 12.96 -1.27 0.43
N GLN A 81 13.21 -2.55 0.74
CA GLN A 81 12.58 -3.21 1.89
C GLN A 81 12.93 -2.60 3.26
N ASN A 82 14.08 -1.92 3.33
CA ASN A 82 14.57 -1.22 4.52
C ASN A 82 14.51 0.31 4.35
N THR A 83 13.86 0.78 3.30
CA THR A 83 13.65 2.21 3.04
C THR A 83 12.27 2.61 3.51
N ASP A 84 12.21 3.67 4.30
CA ASP A 84 10.94 4.23 4.75
C ASP A 84 10.14 4.76 3.57
N ASN A 85 8.81 4.70 3.68
CA ASN A 85 7.90 5.27 2.69
C ASN A 85 8.07 4.71 1.27
N LYS A 86 8.43 3.44 1.14
CA LYS A 86 8.49 2.72 -0.14
C LYS A 86 7.59 1.48 -0.15
N GLY A 87 6.85 1.31 -1.23
CA GLY A 87 5.90 0.22 -1.40
C GLY A 87 4.56 0.46 -0.70
N LEU A 88 3.79 -0.61 -0.56
CA LEU A 88 2.53 -0.66 0.16
C LEU A 88 2.80 -1.04 1.61
N ILE A 89 2.37 -0.23 2.57
CA ILE A 89 2.68 -0.41 4.00
C ILE A 89 1.39 -0.37 4.81
N ILE A 90 1.19 -1.36 5.67
CA ILE A 90 0.22 -1.34 6.78
C ILE A 90 0.99 -1.05 8.06
N SER A 91 0.55 -0.04 8.81
CA SER A 91 1.15 0.35 10.09
C SER A 91 1.08 -0.79 11.12
N ALA A 92 1.96 -0.75 12.12
CA ALA A 92 2.04 -1.78 13.16
C ALA A 92 0.74 -1.96 13.97
N ASP A 93 -0.06 -0.90 14.10
CA ASP A 93 -1.37 -0.92 14.75
C ASP A 93 -2.52 -1.34 13.82
N GLY A 94 -2.25 -1.55 12.53
CA GLY A 94 -3.23 -1.94 11.52
C GLY A 94 -4.17 -0.83 11.06
N ASN A 95 -4.01 0.42 11.53
CA ASN A 95 -4.97 1.50 11.27
C ASN A 95 -4.67 2.33 10.02
N THR A 96 -3.42 2.31 9.53
CA THR A 96 -2.97 3.14 8.43
C THR A 96 -2.44 2.28 7.29
N LEU A 97 -2.97 2.51 6.09
CA LEU A 97 -2.48 1.94 4.83
C LEU A 97 -1.87 3.07 4.00
N SER A 98 -0.63 2.91 3.56
CA SER A 98 0.08 3.90 2.73
C SER A 98 0.74 3.27 1.51
N PHE A 99 0.91 4.05 0.45
CA PHE A 99 1.67 3.69 -0.74
C PHE A 99 2.71 4.77 -1.03
N ASN A 100 3.99 4.40 -1.04
CA ASN A 100 5.11 5.30 -1.26
C ASN A 100 5.05 6.58 -0.38
N GLY A 101 4.73 6.40 0.91
CA GLY A 101 4.60 7.50 1.88
C GLY A 101 3.26 8.25 1.85
N SER A 102 2.42 8.02 0.84
CA SER A 102 1.09 8.64 0.76
C SER A 102 0.07 7.77 1.49
N VAL A 103 -0.60 8.32 2.49
CA VAL A 103 -1.67 7.61 3.21
C VAL A 103 -2.90 7.47 2.31
N ILE A 104 -3.33 6.23 2.08
CA ILE A 104 -4.50 5.91 1.25
C ILE A 104 -5.72 5.49 2.07
N ALA A 105 -5.52 5.02 3.31
CA ALA A 105 -6.59 4.80 4.29
C ALA A 105 -6.05 4.96 5.72
N GLY A 106 -6.88 5.48 6.63
CA GLY A 106 -6.54 5.72 8.04
C GLY A 106 -6.45 7.21 8.40
N THR A 107 -5.95 7.49 9.61
CA THR A 107 -5.74 8.87 10.09
C THR A 107 -4.75 9.59 9.17
N GLY A 108 -5.16 10.74 8.61
CA GLY A 108 -4.34 11.49 7.65
C GLY A 108 -4.51 11.05 6.19
N ALA A 109 -5.39 10.09 5.89
CA ALA A 109 -5.79 9.80 4.51
C ALA A 109 -6.62 10.96 3.95
N THR A 110 -6.09 11.65 2.93
CA THR A 110 -6.91 12.58 2.14
C THR A 110 -7.73 11.74 1.17
N SER A 111 -8.97 11.41 1.56
CA SER A 111 -9.88 10.60 0.74
C SER A 111 -10.18 11.30 -0.59
N GLY A 112 -9.40 11.01 -1.63
CA GLY A 112 -9.73 11.15 -3.07
C GLY A 112 -10.27 12.48 -3.62
N ALA A 113 -10.49 13.50 -2.80
CA ALA A 113 -11.09 14.77 -3.17
C ALA A 113 -10.05 15.87 -3.42
N SER A 114 -8.78 15.49 -3.63
CA SER A 114 -7.71 16.44 -3.99
C SER A 114 -7.81 16.94 -5.44
N ASN A 115 -8.63 16.30 -6.28
CA ASN A 115 -9.11 16.89 -7.53
C ASN A 115 -10.64 16.90 -7.46
N GLY A 116 -11.27 18.08 -7.52
CA GLY A 116 -12.71 18.30 -7.30
C GLY A 116 -13.67 17.67 -8.31
N SER A 117 -13.50 16.39 -8.63
CA SER A 117 -14.49 15.57 -9.34
C SER A 117 -15.51 15.06 -8.34
N VAL A 118 -16.62 15.81 -8.24
CA VAL A 118 -17.85 15.39 -7.56
C VAL A 118 -18.58 14.37 -8.44
N ASN A 119 -17.99 13.19 -8.61
CA ASN A 119 -18.67 12.07 -9.23
C ASN A 119 -18.92 11.05 -8.10
N TYR A 120 -20.18 10.71 -7.83
CA TYR A 120 -20.63 9.64 -6.94
C TYR A 120 -20.83 9.95 -5.44
N SER A 121 -21.69 10.92 -5.10
CA SER A 121 -22.20 11.12 -3.73
C SER A 121 -23.62 10.56 -3.51
N ALA A 122 -23.96 9.42 -4.12
CA ALA A 122 -25.29 8.82 -3.91
C ALA A 122 -25.49 8.50 -2.42
N GLY A 123 -26.35 9.27 -1.74
CA GLY A 123 -26.61 9.15 -0.31
C GLY A 123 -25.66 9.89 0.63
N ASN A 124 -24.67 10.64 0.12
CA ASN A 124 -23.73 11.40 0.95
C ASN A 124 -23.79 12.91 0.66
N PRO A 125 -23.70 13.78 1.68
CA PRO A 125 -23.54 15.22 1.48
C PRO A 125 -22.23 15.52 0.74
N ILE A 126 -22.29 16.29 -0.34
CA ILE A 126 -21.11 16.84 -1.01
C ILE A 126 -20.59 17.98 -0.14
N LEU A 127 -19.55 17.71 0.65
CA LEU A 127 -18.88 18.73 1.44
C LEU A 127 -17.89 19.48 0.55
N TRP A 128 -18.35 20.57 -0.07
CA TRP A 128 -17.46 21.56 -0.66
C TRP A 128 -16.64 22.23 0.46
N GLY A 129 -15.39 22.58 0.18
CA GLY A 129 -14.41 23.03 1.18
C GLY A 129 -14.79 24.29 1.96
N VAL A 130 -13.83 24.82 2.72
CA VAL A 130 -13.96 26.04 3.54
C VAL A 130 -14.54 27.21 2.72
N ASN A 131 -15.44 27.99 3.33
CA ASN A 131 -16.02 29.21 2.74
C ASN A 131 -14.96 30.04 2.00
N SER A 132 -15.09 30.12 0.66
CA SER A 132 -14.25 30.99 -0.16
C SER A 132 -15.02 32.26 -0.49
N VAL A 133 -14.45 33.41 -0.10
CA VAL A 133 -14.93 34.74 -0.50
C VAL A 133 -14.27 35.22 -1.80
N ASP A 134 -13.44 34.37 -2.43
CA ASP A 134 -12.82 34.71 -3.71
C ASP A 134 -13.84 34.61 -4.84
N THR A 135 -14.00 35.72 -5.56
CA THR A 135 -14.92 35.86 -6.69
C THR A 135 -14.32 35.45 -8.04
N ASN A 136 -13.08 34.97 -8.06
CA ASN A 136 -12.35 34.81 -9.31
C ASN A 136 -12.63 33.53 -10.09
N GLU A 137 -13.10 32.43 -9.47
CA GLU A 137 -13.36 31.17 -10.18
C GLU A 137 -14.52 30.33 -9.57
N GLY A 138 -15.43 29.84 -10.42
CA GLY A 138 -16.36 28.74 -10.09
C GLY A 138 -17.60 29.07 -9.22
N PHE A 139 -18.08 28.02 -8.53
CA PHE A 139 -19.12 28.11 -7.50
C PHE A 139 -18.49 28.49 -6.16
N TYR A 140 -19.07 29.46 -5.45
CA TYR A 140 -18.68 29.80 -4.08
C TYR A 140 -19.92 29.88 -3.18
N SER A 141 -19.74 29.89 -1.86
CA SER A 141 -20.84 30.07 -0.91
C SER A 141 -20.41 30.93 0.27
N ASP A 142 -21.36 31.67 0.84
CA ASP A 142 -21.20 32.46 2.06
C ASP A 142 -21.76 31.74 3.31
N GLY A 143 -22.04 30.43 3.18
CA GLY A 143 -22.73 29.59 4.16
C GLY A 143 -24.19 29.36 3.77
N PRO A 144 -25.07 30.37 3.81
CA PRO A 144 -26.49 30.20 3.45
C PRO A 144 -26.77 30.09 1.95
N LYS A 145 -25.91 30.63 1.08
CA LYS A 145 -26.19 30.75 -0.36
C LYS A 145 -25.01 30.26 -1.19
N VAL A 146 -25.32 29.62 -2.31
CA VAL A 146 -24.36 29.22 -3.35
C VAL A 146 -24.48 30.17 -4.54
N TYR A 147 -23.35 30.62 -5.06
CA TYR A 147 -23.23 31.59 -6.15
C TYR A 147 -22.41 31.00 -7.30
N TRP A 148 -22.76 31.35 -8.54
CA TRP A 148 -21.94 31.14 -9.74
C TRP A 148 -21.59 32.48 -10.34
N ARG A 149 -20.35 32.64 -10.82
CA ARG A 149 -19.82 33.93 -11.30
C ARG A 149 -20.83 34.67 -12.21
N ALA A 150 -21.18 35.90 -11.78
CA ALA A 150 -21.89 36.94 -12.51
C ALA A 150 -23.32 36.67 -13.04
N LYS A 151 -24.02 35.58 -12.66
CA LYS A 151 -25.46 35.42 -12.95
C LYS A 151 -26.23 34.83 -11.76
N PRO A 152 -27.40 35.37 -11.38
CA PRO A 152 -28.19 34.80 -10.29
C PRO A 152 -28.70 33.41 -10.67
N VAL A 153 -28.35 32.40 -9.87
CA VAL A 153 -29.01 31.08 -9.91
C VAL A 153 -30.29 31.22 -9.09
N THR A 154 -31.44 31.18 -9.76
CA THR A 154 -32.75 31.22 -9.08
C THR A 154 -33.10 29.81 -8.62
N LEU A 155 -33.07 29.57 -7.31
CA LEU A 155 -33.58 28.34 -6.72
C LEU A 155 -35.08 28.50 -6.48
N GLY A 156 -35.90 27.67 -7.13
CA GLY A 156 -37.33 27.62 -6.87
C GLY A 156 -37.59 26.97 -5.51
N ALA A 157 -38.36 27.62 -4.64
CA ALA A 157 -38.85 26.98 -3.43
C ALA A 157 -39.91 25.94 -3.82
N VAL A 158 -39.72 24.69 -3.40
CA VAL A 158 -40.78 23.68 -3.40
C VAL A 158 -41.50 23.81 -2.05
N PRO A 159 -42.82 24.11 -2.03
CA PRO A 159 -43.58 24.15 -0.78
C PRO A 159 -43.54 22.79 -0.06
N PRO A 160 -43.63 22.78 1.29
CA PRO A 160 -43.58 21.57 2.09
C PRO A 160 -44.72 20.59 1.79
#